data_AF-A0A2N9MGY0-F1
#
_entry.id   AF-A0A2N9MGY0-F1
#
_cell.length_a   1.000
_cell.length_b   1.000
_cell.length_c   1.000
_cell.angle_alpha   90.00
_cell.angle_beta   90.00
_cell.angle_gamma   90.00
#
_symmetry.space_group_name_H-M   'P 1'
#
loop_
_entity.id
_entity.type
_entity.pdbx_description
1 polymer ?
#
loop_
_entity_poly.entity_id
_entity_poly.type
_entity_poly.pdbx_seq_one_letter_code
_entity_poly.pdbx_strand_id
1 'polypeptide(L)' 'MTAQVRKDLLNLLEELSECTPSVRFGQLIANLSYLAKGPTNEAIWDAEDAELLAAARKHLRELHDKKVTAA' A
#
# COMPACT_ATOMS: atom_id res chain seq x y z
N MET A 1 4.28 -15.03 -7.96
CA MET A 1 2.95 -14.36 -8.04
C MET A 1 1.84 -15.35 -8.38
N THR A 2 0.77 -15.43 -7.58
CA THR A 2 -0.49 -16.06 -8.03
C THR A 2 -1.43 -14.99 -8.59
N ALA A 3 -2.34 -15.35 -9.49
CA ALA A 3 -3.32 -14.41 -10.04
C ALA A 3 -4.21 -13.78 -8.94
N GLN A 4 -4.37 -14.45 -7.80
CA GLN A 4 -5.16 -13.95 -6.68
C GLN A 4 -4.45 -12.83 -5.92
N VAL A 5 -3.16 -12.98 -5.60
CA VAL A 5 -2.39 -11.95 -4.87
C VAL A 5 -2.39 -10.62 -5.63
N ARG A 6 -2.21 -10.68 -6.95
CA ARG A 6 -2.26 -9.47 -7.78
C ARG A 6 -3.64 -8.80 -7.76
N LYS A 7 -4.72 -9.58 -7.84
CA LYS A 7 -6.09 -9.04 -7.76
C LYS A 7 -6.35 -8.38 -6.41
N ASP A 8 -5.97 -9.05 -5.33
CA ASP A 8 -6.13 -8.51 -3.97
C ASP A 8 -5.36 -7.19 -3.79
N LEU A 9 -4.13 -7.11 -4.34
CA LEU A 9 -3.34 -5.90 -4.29
C LEU A 9 -3.99 -4.76 -5.09
N LEU A 10 -4.49 -5.02 -6.30
CA LEU A 10 -5.19 -4.02 -7.11
C LEU A 10 -6.44 -3.47 -6.40
N ASN A 11 -7.24 -4.34 -5.76
CA ASN A 11 -8.41 -3.91 -5.00
C ASN A 11 -8.02 -3.01 -3.81
N LEU A 12 -6.95 -3.35 -3.09
CA LEU A 12 -6.46 -2.51 -1.98
C LEU A 12 -5.88 -1.18 -2.44
N LEU A 13 -5.27 -1.13 -3.63
CA LEU A 13 -4.78 0.12 -4.19
C LEU A 13 -5.92 1.08 -4.51
N GLU A 14 -7.07 0.57 -4.95
CA GLU A 14 -8.30 1.36 -5.12
C GLU A 14 -8.75 1.95 -3.77
N GLU A 15 -8.93 1.12 -2.74
CA GLU A 15 -9.34 1.58 -1.40
C GLU A 15 -8.37 2.60 -0.79
N LEU A 16 -7.05 2.38 -0.94
CA LEU A 16 -6.02 3.32 -0.48
C LEU A 16 -6.08 4.65 -1.23
N SER A 17 -6.36 4.62 -2.54
CA SER A 17 -6.54 5.83 -3.35
C SER A 17 -7.74 6.66 -2.88
N GLU A 18 -8.83 6.01 -2.48
CA GLU A 18 -10.01 6.67 -1.91
C GLU A 18 -9.71 7.27 -0.52
N CYS A 19 -8.95 6.56 0.31
CA CYS A 19 -8.58 7.03 1.65
C CYS A 19 -7.58 8.19 1.63
N THR A 20 -6.77 8.30 0.57
CA THR A 20 -5.68 9.27 0.48
C THR A 20 -5.69 10.05 -0.85
N PRO A 21 -6.77 10.80 -1.16
CA PRO A 21 -6.95 11.43 -2.48
C PRO A 21 -5.90 12.50 -2.81
N SER A 22 -5.17 13.00 -1.81
CA SER A 22 -4.05 13.94 -1.99
C SER A 22 -2.73 13.27 -2.40
N VAL A 23 -2.61 11.94 -2.25
CA VAL A 23 -1.41 11.18 -2.60
C VAL A 23 -1.49 10.78 -4.07
N ARG A 24 -0.54 11.25 -4.89
CA ARG A 24 -0.43 10.85 -6.30
C ARG A 24 -0.19 9.34 -6.41
N PHE A 25 -0.77 8.68 -7.41
CA PHE A 25 -0.68 7.22 -7.56
C PHE A 25 0.76 6.68 -7.54
N GLY A 26 1.70 7.26 -8.29
CA GLY A 26 3.10 6.82 -8.25
C GLY A 26 3.76 6.98 -6.88
N GLN A 27 3.36 7.99 -6.10
CA GLN A 27 3.83 8.17 -4.72
C GLN A 27 3.24 7.09 -3.80
N LEU A 28 1.97 6.71 -3.98
CA LEU A 28 1.36 5.61 -3.23
C LEU A 28 2.15 4.31 -3.42
N ILE A 29 2.51 3.97 -4.66
CA ILE A 29 3.29 2.75 -4.95
C ILE A 29 4.68 2.82 -4.29
N ALA A 30 5.39 3.95 -4.39
CA ALA A 30 6.68 4.14 -3.73
C ALA A 30 6.59 4.06 -2.20
N ASN A 31 5.53 4.61 -1.60
CA ASN A 31 5.31 4.50 -0.16
C ASN A 31 5.08 3.05 0.26
N LEU A 32 4.29 2.29 -0.50
CA LEU A 32 4.03 0.89 -0.21
C LEU A 32 5.31 0.04 -0.32
N SER A 33 6.18 0.31 -1.30
CA SER A 33 7.46 -0.38 -1.38
C SER A 33 8.36 -0.04 -0.19
N TYR A 34 8.38 1.21 0.27
CA TYR A 34 9.11 1.60 1.48
C TYR A 34 8.55 0.96 2.75
N LEU A 35 7.23 0.80 2.84
CA LEU A 35 6.60 0.09 3.97
C LEU A 35 6.90 -1.41 3.95
N ALA A 36 7.08 -2.00 2.78
CA ALA A 36 7.38 -3.42 2.61
C ALA A 36 8.86 -3.76 2.86
N LYS A 37 9.79 -2.95 2.33
CA LYS A 37 11.23 -3.25 2.28
C LYS A 37 12.11 -2.28 3.07
N GLY A 38 11.57 -1.15 3.51
CA GLY A 38 12.33 -0.02 4.05
C GLY A 38 12.63 1.06 3.01
N PRO A 39 13.09 2.24 3.44
CA PRO A 39 13.22 3.43 2.59
C PRO A 39 14.53 3.42 1.78
N THR A 40 14.68 2.44 0.90
CA THR A 40 15.80 2.35 -0.07
C THR A 40 15.29 2.63 -1.48
N ASN A 41 16.16 3.12 -2.37
CA ASN A 41 15.77 3.37 -3.76
C ASN A 41 15.37 2.07 -4.47
N GLU A 42 15.97 0.97 -4.06
CA GLU A 42 15.79 -0.38 -4.61
C GLU A 42 14.48 -1.00 -4.16
N ALA A 43 13.86 -0.53 -3.07
CA ALA A 43 12.63 -1.07 -2.52
C ALA A 43 11.51 -1.22 -3.55
N ILE A 44 11.39 -0.29 -4.50
CA ILE A 44 10.38 -0.35 -5.56
C ILE A 44 10.60 -1.49 -6.56
N TRP A 45 11.84 -1.89 -6.77
CA TRP A 45 12.24 -2.97 -7.67
C TRP A 45 12.25 -4.33 -6.96
N ASP A 46 12.61 -4.33 -5.67
CA ASP A 46 12.80 -5.53 -4.87
C ASP A 46 11.51 -6.03 -4.19
N ALA A 47 10.48 -5.18 -4.08
CA ALA A 47 9.23 -5.52 -3.42
C ALA A 47 8.45 -6.58 -4.20
N GLU A 48 8.20 -7.72 -3.57
CA GLU A 48 7.35 -8.77 -4.11
C GLU A 48 5.87 -8.46 -3.86
N ASP A 49 4.98 -8.92 -4.74
CA ASP A 49 3.54 -8.63 -4.64
C ASP A 49 2.93 -9.00 -3.28
N ALA A 50 3.40 -10.10 -2.67
CA ALA A 50 2.90 -10.56 -1.38
C ALA A 50 3.32 -9.62 -0.23
N GLU A 51 4.51 -9.03 -0.33
CA GLU A 51 5.02 -8.06 0.64
C GLU A 51 4.29 -6.72 0.47
N LEU A 52 4.07 -6.29 -0.77
CA LEU A 52 3.23 -5.13 -1.09
C LEU A 52 1.80 -5.32 -0.58
N LEU A 53 1.21 -6.51 -0.77
CA LEU A 53 -0.11 -6.84 -0.26
C LEU A 53 -0.17 -6.75 1.27
N ALA A 54 0.84 -7.28 1.96
CA ALA A 54 0.92 -7.20 3.43
C ALA A 54 1.06 -5.74 3.90
N ALA A 55 1.91 -4.95 3.25
CA ALA A 55 2.12 -3.53 3.54
C ALA A 55 0.84 -2.71 3.28
N ALA A 56 0.17 -2.92 2.16
CA ALA A 56 -1.09 -2.24 1.81
C ALA A 56 -2.19 -2.53 2.84
N ARG A 57 -2.37 -3.80 3.24
CA ARG A 57 -3.33 -4.17 4.29
C ARG A 57 -3.03 -3.50 5.62
N LYS A 58 -1.75 -3.43 6.01
CA LYS A 58 -1.33 -2.76 7.25
C LYS A 58 -1.62 -1.27 7.18
N HIS A 59 -1.22 -0.62 6.09
CA HIS A 59 -1.38 0.82 5.91
C HIS A 59 -2.86 1.23 5.91
N LEU A 60 -3.73 0.48 5.23
CA LEU A 60 -5.16 0.75 5.20
C LEU A 60 -5.80 0.67 6.59
N ARG A 61 -5.42 -0.32 7.40
CA ARG A 61 -5.88 -0.41 8.81
C ARG A 61 -5.45 0.82 9.61
N GLU A 62 -4.19 1.23 9.50
CA GLU A 62 -3.69 2.42 10.20
C GLU A 62 -4.40 3.70 9.77
N LEU A 63 -4.78 3.83 8.50
CA LEU A 63 -5.57 4.97 8.01
C LEU A 63 -6.99 4.97 8.59
N HIS A 64 -7.64 3.81 8.66
CA HIS A 64 -8.95 3.68 9.29
C HIS A 64 -8.90 4.00 10.79
N ASP A 65 -7.89 3.50 11.50
CA ASP A 65 -7.71 3.78 12.94
C ASP A 65 -7.48 5.29 13.21
N LYS A 66 -6.71 5.95 12.35
CA LYS A 66 -6.52 7.42 12.41
C LYS A 66 -7.81 8.19 12.14
N LYS A 67 -8.65 7.71 11.23
CA LYS A 67 -9.95 8.33 10.93
C LYS A 67 -10.92 8.20 12.11
N VAL A 68 -10.89 7.06 12.82
CA VAL A 68 -11.70 6.85 14.02
C VAL A 68 -11.25 7.74 15.18
N THR A 69 -9.95 7.93 15.37
CA THR A 69 -9.41 8.77 16.45
C THR A 69 -9.55 10.27 16.21
N ALA A 70 -9.76 10.69 14.95
CA ALA A 70 -9.94 12.09 14.57
C ALA A 70 -11.41 12.54 14.49
N ALA A 71 -12.37 11.64 14.73
CA ALA A 71 -13.82 11.88 14.72
C ALA A 71 -14.38 11.97 16.14
#